data_AF-A0AA46HVE2-F1
#
_entry.id   AF-A0AA46HVE2-F1
#
_cell.length_a   1.000
_cell.length_b   1.000
_cell.length_c   1.000
_cell.angle_alpha   90.00
_cell.angle_beta   90.00
_cell.angle_gamma   90.00
#
_symmetry.space_group_name_H-M   'P 1'
#
loop_
_entity.id
_entity.type
_entity.pdbx_description
1 polymer ?
#
loop_
_entity_poly.entity_id
_entity_poly.type
_entity_poly.pdbx_seq_one_letter_code
_entity_poly.pdbx_strand_id
1 'polypeptide(L)'
;MIYGFDTDEEDAATAALMLYAVYRSRDRRRHKVTPDMWGQIERFAKAAAKRARNLPQWIEQFKPRVSCDTISPRWMQTGIQGRIELTPIKDADGMVTAYVQPAPTDLREFLTPVLKKVDQRKVVDRLYSETAYIVLLVRDRLEREKPIESQFNVIDEEATA
;
A
#
# COMPACT_ATOMS: atom_id res chain seq x y z
N MET A 1 -3.89 11.81 7.23
CA MET A 1 -3.44 10.95 6.09
C MET A 1 -2.30 10.03 6.53
N ILE A 2 -2.50 8.72 6.46
CA ILE A 2 -1.53 7.67 6.86
C ILE A 2 -1.35 6.69 5.69
N TYR A 3 -0.10 6.36 5.32
CA TYR A 3 0.25 5.50 4.17
C TYR A 3 -0.40 5.90 2.83
N GLY A 4 -0.72 7.19 2.64
CA GLY A 4 -1.42 7.70 1.46
C GLY A 4 -2.95 7.61 1.51
N PHE A 5 -3.53 7.11 2.60
CA PHE A 5 -4.98 7.03 2.80
C PHE A 5 -5.49 8.17 3.67
N ASP A 6 -6.63 8.74 3.29
CA ASP A 6 -7.26 9.85 4.01
C ASP A 6 -8.00 9.36 5.26
N THR A 7 -7.20 9.06 6.28
CA THR A 7 -7.64 8.66 7.60
C THR A 7 -6.56 9.02 8.62
N ASP A 8 -6.99 9.19 9.87
CA ASP A 8 -6.12 9.38 11.03
C ASP A 8 -6.07 8.13 11.92
N GLU A 9 -6.81 7.07 11.55
CA GLU A 9 -6.81 5.78 12.23
C GLU A 9 -5.74 4.86 11.64
N GLU A 10 -4.71 4.53 12.42
CA GLU A 10 -3.60 3.67 11.98
C GLU A 10 -4.07 2.27 11.57
N ASP A 11 -5.06 1.70 12.28
CA ASP A 11 -5.60 0.37 11.98
C ASP A 11 -6.34 0.35 10.63
N ALA A 12 -7.13 1.39 10.34
CA ALA A 12 -7.84 1.53 9.07
C ALA A 12 -6.86 1.79 7.92
N ALA A 13 -5.86 2.64 8.12
CA ALA A 13 -4.81 2.89 7.14
C ALA A 13 -4.01 1.62 6.82
N THR A 14 -3.71 0.80 7.84
CA THR A 14 -3.00 -0.46 7.66
C THR A 14 -3.85 -1.47 6.90
N ALA A 15 -5.14 -1.60 7.23
CA ALA A 15 -6.08 -2.45 6.50
C ALA A 15 -6.17 -2.03 5.02
N ALA A 16 -6.29 -0.72 4.76
CA ALA A 16 -6.34 -0.18 3.40
C ALA A 16 -5.04 -0.42 2.64
N LEU A 17 -3.89 -0.26 3.29
CA LEU A 17 -2.59 -0.54 2.71
C LEU A 17 -2.46 -2.01 2.28
N MET A 18 -2.85 -2.96 3.14
CA MET A 18 -2.80 -4.39 2.79
C MET A 18 -3.67 -4.70 1.59
N LEU A 19 -4.92 -4.19 1.59
CA LEU A 19 -5.85 -4.40 0.50
C LEU A 19 -5.33 -3.81 -0.82
N TYR A 20 -4.86 -2.56 -0.77
CA TYR A 20 -4.26 -1.85 -1.90
C TYR A 20 -3.06 -2.62 -2.46
N ALA A 21 -2.11 -2.99 -1.61
CA ALA A 21 -0.86 -3.63 -2.03
C ALA A 21 -1.14 -4.98 -2.71
N VAL A 22 -2.02 -5.81 -2.14
CA VAL A 22 -2.40 -7.09 -2.74
C VAL A 22 -3.17 -6.89 -4.05
N TYR A 23 -4.15 -5.99 -4.07
CA TYR A 23 -4.93 -5.70 -5.27
C TYR A 23 -4.06 -5.17 -6.42
N ARG A 24 -3.12 -4.27 -6.14
CA ARG A 24 -2.21 -3.70 -7.15
C ARG A 24 -1.16 -4.67 -7.65
N SER A 25 -0.82 -5.67 -6.84
CA SER A 25 0.10 -6.74 -7.19
C SER A 25 -0.57 -7.92 -7.91
N ARG A 26 -1.86 -7.82 -8.24
CA ARG A 26 -2.57 -8.89 -8.96
C ARG A 26 -2.07 -9.06 -10.38
N ASP A 27 -2.18 -10.28 -10.89
CA ASP A 27 -2.09 -10.53 -12.32
C ASP A 27 -3.35 -9.97 -13.02
N ARG A 28 -3.18 -8.83 -13.71
CA ARG A 28 -4.25 -8.14 -14.45
C ARG A 28 -4.79 -8.97 -15.63
N ARG A 29 -4.04 -9.96 -16.13
CA ARG A 29 -4.50 -10.87 -17.20
C ARG A 29 -5.51 -11.87 -16.65
N ARG A 30 -5.27 -12.38 -15.44
CA ARG A 30 -6.12 -13.36 -14.74
C ARG A 30 -7.27 -12.72 -13.97
N HIS A 31 -7.06 -11.56 -13.36
CA HIS A 31 -8.07 -10.82 -12.60
C HIS A 31 -8.37 -9.47 -13.27
N LYS A 32 -9.26 -9.53 -14.27
CA LYS A 32 -9.67 -8.39 -15.10
C LYS A 32 -10.56 -7.42 -14.32
N VAL A 33 -10.48 -6.14 -14.69
CA VAL A 33 -11.40 -5.12 -14.21
C VAL A 33 -12.77 -5.35 -14.83
N THR A 34 -13.80 -5.47 -14.01
CA THR A 34 -15.21 -5.66 -14.42
C THR A 34 -16.11 -4.67 -13.67
N PRO A 35 -17.35 -4.40 -14.14
CA PRO A 35 -18.25 -3.46 -13.45
C PRO A 35 -18.52 -3.81 -11.97
N ASP A 36 -18.59 -5.10 -11.61
CA ASP A 36 -18.80 -5.58 -10.23
C ASP A 36 -17.48 -5.89 -9.49
N MET A 37 -16.32 -5.51 -10.03
CA MET A 37 -15.03 -5.86 -9.42
C MET A 37 -14.92 -5.40 -7.96
N TRP A 38 -15.38 -4.18 -7.65
CA TRP A 38 -15.33 -3.67 -6.27
C TRP A 38 -16.25 -4.44 -5.33
N GLY A 39 -17.44 -4.83 -5.80
CA GLY A 39 -18.34 -5.71 -5.04
C GLY A 39 -17.71 -7.08 -4.78
N GLN A 40 -16.98 -7.64 -5.75
CA GLN A 40 -16.22 -8.88 -5.57
C GLN A 40 -15.10 -8.72 -4.54
N ILE A 41 -14.31 -7.63 -4.64
CA ILE A 41 -13.22 -7.33 -3.70
C ILE A 41 -13.74 -7.20 -2.28
N GLU A 42 -14.84 -6.48 -2.05
CA GLU A 42 -15.48 -6.37 -0.73
C GLU A 42 -15.85 -7.76 -0.18
N ARG A 43 -16.54 -8.58 -0.98
CA ARG A 43 -16.94 -9.94 -0.57
C ARG A 43 -15.71 -10.81 -0.26
N PHE A 44 -14.66 -10.72 -1.06
CA PHE A 44 -13.43 -11.50 -0.88
C PHE A 44 -12.63 -11.07 0.34
N ALA A 45 -12.43 -9.77 0.53
CA ALA A 45 -11.72 -9.21 1.67
C ALA A 45 -12.43 -9.56 2.99
N LYS A 46 -13.76 -9.41 3.03
CA LYS A 46 -14.58 -9.75 4.20
C LYS A 46 -14.55 -11.25 4.50
N ALA A 47 -14.66 -12.09 3.47
CA ALA A 47 -14.62 -13.55 3.63
C ALA A 47 -13.25 -14.06 4.10
N ALA A 48 -12.16 -13.45 3.64
CA ALA A 48 -10.80 -13.73 4.14
C ALA A 48 -10.65 -13.27 5.60
N ALA A 49 -11.16 -12.09 5.95
CA ALA A 49 -11.08 -11.54 7.31
C ALA A 49 -11.84 -12.39 8.33
N LYS A 50 -13.02 -12.90 7.97
CA LYS A 50 -13.85 -13.75 8.84
C LYS A 50 -13.10 -14.97 9.39
N ARG A 51 -12.15 -15.53 8.64
CA ARG A 51 -11.42 -16.76 9.00
C ARG A 51 -9.97 -16.50 9.39
N ALA A 52 -9.52 -15.25 9.35
CA ALA A 52 -8.16 -14.87 9.71
C ALA A 52 -8.08 -14.49 11.20
N ARG A 53 -7.05 -14.97 11.87
CA ARG A 53 -6.70 -14.60 13.25
C ARG A 53 -5.78 -13.40 13.31
N ASN A 54 -5.00 -13.19 12.24
CA ASN A 54 -4.00 -12.15 12.12
C ASN A 54 -3.80 -11.75 10.64
N LEU A 55 -3.03 -10.68 10.42
CA LEU A 55 -2.88 -10.09 9.10
C LEU A 55 -2.14 -10.99 8.10
N PRO A 56 -1.06 -11.72 8.48
CA PRO A 56 -0.45 -12.70 7.59
C PRO A 56 -1.44 -13.77 7.11
N GLN A 57 -2.28 -14.31 8.00
CA GLN A 57 -3.30 -15.28 7.63
C GLN A 57 -4.36 -14.68 6.69
N TRP A 58 -4.71 -13.41 6.87
CA TRP A 58 -5.59 -12.69 5.96
C TRP A 58 -4.99 -12.58 4.56
N ILE A 59 -3.71 -12.21 4.46
CA ILE A 59 -2.98 -12.09 3.19
C ILE A 59 -3.01 -13.42 2.43
N GLU A 60 -2.68 -14.53 3.09
CA GLU A 60 -2.68 -15.87 2.49
C GLU A 60 -4.07 -16.29 1.97
N GLN A 61 -5.14 -15.84 2.62
CA GLN A 61 -6.51 -16.15 2.19
C GLN A 61 -7.05 -15.22 1.11
N PHE A 62 -6.58 -13.98 1.06
CA PHE A 62 -7.07 -12.96 0.12
C PHE A 62 -6.33 -13.03 -1.21
N LYS A 63 -5.01 -13.22 -1.20
CA LYS A 63 -4.15 -13.26 -2.41
C LYS A 63 -4.69 -14.17 -3.54
N PRO A 64 -5.10 -15.43 -3.27
CA PRO A 64 -5.59 -16.31 -4.33
C PRO A 64 -6.89 -15.82 -4.99
N ARG A 65 -7.72 -15.07 -4.25
CA ARG A 65 -9.03 -14.60 -4.73
C ARG A 65 -8.92 -13.48 -5.76
N VAL A 66 -7.80 -12.75 -5.72
CA VAL A 66 -7.52 -11.67 -6.68
C VAL A 66 -6.39 -12.04 -7.64
N SER A 67 -5.96 -13.31 -7.71
CA SER A 67 -4.86 -13.76 -8.56
C SER A 67 -3.54 -13.00 -8.30
N CYS A 68 -3.20 -12.79 -7.03
CA CYS A 68 -1.92 -12.20 -6.62
C CYS A 68 -0.96 -13.29 -6.14
N ASP A 69 0.10 -13.55 -6.90
CA ASP A 69 1.10 -14.57 -6.53
C ASP A 69 2.11 -14.00 -5.53
N THR A 70 2.66 -12.82 -5.79
CA THR A 70 3.60 -12.11 -4.90
C THR A 70 3.22 -10.63 -4.79
N ILE A 71 3.37 -10.05 -3.61
CA ILE A 71 3.11 -8.63 -3.38
C ILE A 71 4.34 -7.83 -3.82
N SER A 72 4.17 -6.91 -4.77
CA SER A 72 5.24 -6.07 -5.27
C SER A 72 5.65 -5.02 -4.23
N PRO A 73 6.96 -4.86 -3.92
CA PRO A 73 7.45 -3.83 -3.00
C PRO A 73 7.05 -2.41 -3.38
N ARG A 74 6.87 -2.13 -4.69
CA ARG A 74 6.41 -0.82 -5.18
C ARG A 74 5.07 -0.40 -4.56
N TRP A 75 4.16 -1.35 -4.32
CA TRP A 75 2.83 -1.07 -3.76
C TRP A 75 2.79 -1.16 -2.23
N MET A 76 3.91 -1.53 -1.61
CA MET A 76 4.07 -1.68 -0.16
C MET A 76 4.75 -0.48 0.50
N GLN A 77 5.12 0.54 -0.27
CA GLN A 77 5.88 1.69 0.22
C GLN A 77 5.10 2.43 1.31
N THR A 78 5.65 2.41 2.53
CA THR A 78 5.10 3.01 3.75
C THR A 78 5.86 4.28 4.08
N GLY A 79 5.99 5.17 3.11
CA GLY A 79 6.77 6.40 3.25
C GLY A 79 6.14 7.56 2.48
N ILE A 80 6.32 8.75 3.04
CA ILE A 80 6.02 10.03 2.40
C ILE A 80 7.00 10.17 1.23
N GLN A 81 6.54 10.07 -0.01
CA GLN A 81 7.30 10.68 -1.09
C GLN A 81 7.40 12.18 -0.79
N GLY A 82 8.59 12.64 -0.37
CA GLY A 82 8.88 14.07 -0.24
C GLY A 82 9.44 14.56 1.08
N ARG A 83 9.65 13.73 2.12
CA ARG A 83 10.42 14.18 3.29
C ARG A 83 11.88 13.75 3.17
N ILE A 84 12.67 14.64 2.57
CA ILE A 84 14.13 14.56 2.52
C ILE A 84 14.63 14.68 3.96
N GLU A 85 15.02 13.58 4.60
CA GLU A 85 15.77 13.65 5.85
C GLU A 85 17.17 14.17 5.52
N LEU A 86 17.38 15.44 5.84
CA LEU A 86 18.66 16.12 5.71
C LEU A 86 19.59 15.62 6.84
N THR A 87 20.63 14.88 6.49
CA THR A 87 21.63 14.43 7.47
C THR A 87 22.60 15.59 7.76
N PRO A 88 22.70 16.08 9.01
CA PRO A 88 23.67 17.11 9.36
C PRO A 88 25.08 16.52 9.36
N ILE A 89 25.97 17.07 8.54
CA ILE A 89 27.42 16.89 8.66
C ILE A 89 27.90 17.78 9.79
N LYS A 90 28.63 17.19 10.73
CA LYS A 90 29.28 17.89 11.83
C LYS A 90 30.78 17.94 11.60
N ASP A 91 31.43 19.03 11.98
CA ASP A 91 32.89 19.11 12.04
C ASP A 91 33.45 18.34 13.25
N ALA A 92 34.77 18.40 13.43
CA ALA A 92 35.47 17.76 14.55
C ALA A 92 35.07 18.32 15.93
N ASP A 93 34.50 19.52 15.99
CA ASP A 93 34.01 20.20 17.19
C ASP A 93 32.50 19.99 17.42
N GLY A 94 31.85 19.20 16.55
CA GLY A 94 30.45 18.83 16.66
C GLY A 94 29.47 19.87 16.11
N MET A 95 29.97 20.95 15.48
CA MET A 95 29.13 21.98 14.87
C MET A 95 28.60 21.54 13.51
N VAL A 96 27.32 21.76 13.25
CA VAL A 96 26.68 21.38 11.98
C VAL A 96 27.14 22.34 10.88
N THR A 97 27.93 21.84 9.93
CA THR A 97 28.53 22.63 8.85
C THR A 97 27.77 22.52 7.53
N ALA A 98 27.05 21.43 7.31
CA ALA A 98 26.21 21.24 6.13
C ALA A 98 25.10 20.25 6.41
N TYR A 99 24.05 20.29 5.58
CA TYR A 99 23.05 19.25 5.50
C TYR A 99 23.21 18.53 4.16
N VAL A 100 23.43 17.23 4.18
CA VAL A 100 23.49 16.42 2.96
C VAL A 100 22.20 15.63 2.85
N GLN A 101 21.58 15.71 1.68
CA GLN A 101 20.57 14.76 1.27
C GLN A 101 21.30 13.45 0.94
N PRO A 102 21.17 12.38 1.75
CA PRO A 102 21.62 11.07 1.28
C PRO A 102 20.89 10.78 -0.03
N ALA A 103 21.60 10.26 -1.03
CA ALA A 103 20.98 9.78 -2.27
C ALA A 103 19.76 8.94 -1.90
N PRO A 104 18.60 9.10 -2.59
CA PRO A 104 17.39 8.36 -2.27
C PRO A 104 17.78 6.89 -2.23
N THR A 105 17.91 6.35 -1.01
CA THR A 105 18.27 4.97 -0.87
C THR A 105 16.94 4.31 -1.15
N ASP A 106 16.82 3.81 -2.38
CA ASP A 106 15.68 3.08 -2.92
C ASP A 106 15.56 1.72 -2.20
N LEU A 107 15.69 1.75 -0.86
CA LEU A 107 15.51 0.62 0.03
C LEU A 107 14.07 0.21 -0.15
N ARG A 108 13.90 -0.94 -0.83
CA ARG A 108 12.62 -1.59 -0.97
C ARG A 108 12.15 -1.96 0.43
N GLU A 109 11.32 -1.09 1.02
CA GLU A 109 10.67 -1.40 2.27
C GLU A 109 9.62 -2.47 2.02
N PHE A 110 9.73 -3.55 2.79
CA PHE A 110 8.68 -4.55 2.91
C PHE A 110 7.77 -4.16 4.07
N LEU A 111 6.53 -4.65 4.07
CA LEU A 111 5.53 -4.34 5.12
C LEU A 111 5.90 -4.85 6.53
N THR A 112 7.09 -5.44 6.71
CA THR A 112 7.51 -6.05 7.97
C THR A 112 7.52 -5.08 9.16
N PRO A 113 7.90 -3.78 9.05
CA PRO A 113 7.82 -2.85 10.17
C PRO A 113 6.36 -2.51 10.55
N VAL A 114 5.49 -2.32 9.55
CA VAL A 114 4.06 -2.04 9.76
C VAL A 114 3.38 -3.23 10.45
N LEU A 115 3.64 -4.45 9.96
CA LEU A 115 3.12 -5.69 10.57
C LEU A 115 3.58 -5.89 12.02
N LYS A 116 4.78 -5.40 12.36
CA LYS A 116 5.34 -5.49 13.72
C LYS A 116 4.73 -4.46 14.67
N LYS A 117 4.40 -3.26 14.17
CA LYS A 117 3.92 -2.14 15.00
C LYS A 117 2.44 -2.25 15.34
N VAL A 118 1.63 -2.77 14.42
CA VAL A 118 0.16 -2.71 14.51
C VAL A 118 -0.44 -3.83 15.36
N ASP A 119 -1.60 -3.56 15.97
CA ASP A 119 -2.46 -4.62 16.51
C ASP A 119 -3.12 -5.38 15.35
N GLN A 120 -2.50 -6.49 14.96
CA GLN A 120 -2.93 -7.29 13.82
C GLN A 120 -4.38 -7.78 13.95
N ARG A 121 -4.88 -7.99 15.18
CA ARG A 121 -6.25 -8.46 15.38
C ARG A 121 -7.25 -7.35 15.08
N LYS A 122 -7.00 -6.14 15.56
CA LYS A 122 -7.83 -4.96 15.24
C LYS A 122 -7.89 -4.70 13.76
N VAL A 123 -6.76 -4.75 13.05
CA VAL A 123 -6.73 -4.57 11.58
C VAL A 123 -7.60 -5.60 10.87
N VAL A 124 -7.51 -6.88 11.25
CA VAL A 124 -8.35 -7.93 10.67
C VAL A 124 -9.83 -7.71 11.00
N ASP A 125 -10.14 -7.25 12.21
CA ASP A 125 -11.51 -6.94 12.60
C ASP A 125 -12.08 -5.77 11.79
N ARG A 126 -11.30 -4.70 11.54
CA ARG A 126 -11.65 -3.62 10.59
C ARG A 126 -11.92 -4.17 9.20
N LEU A 127 -11.06 -5.05 8.68
CA LEU A 127 -11.23 -5.69 7.36
C LEU A 127 -12.51 -6.53 7.27
N TYR A 128 -13.08 -6.98 8.39
CA TYR A 128 -14.33 -7.74 8.45
C TYR A 128 -15.56 -6.86 8.69
N SER A 129 -15.51 -5.96 9.68
CA SER A 129 -16.65 -5.15 10.12
C SER A 129 -16.86 -3.91 9.26
N GLU A 130 -15.78 -3.33 8.73
CA GLU A 130 -15.77 -2.05 8.03
C GLU A 130 -15.18 -2.16 6.61
N THR A 131 -15.31 -3.33 5.99
CA THR A 131 -14.72 -3.60 4.67
C THR A 131 -15.07 -2.52 3.63
N ALA A 132 -16.30 -2.01 3.64
CA ALA A 132 -16.73 -0.97 2.71
C ALA A 132 -15.94 0.33 2.89
N TYR A 133 -15.70 0.77 4.13
CA TYR A 133 -14.88 1.95 4.42
C TYR A 133 -13.43 1.74 3.96
N ILE A 134 -12.86 0.57 4.25
CA ILE A 134 -11.52 0.21 3.78
C ILE A 134 -11.42 0.24 2.24
N VAL A 135 -12.44 -0.27 1.53
CA VAL A 135 -12.50 -0.21 0.06
C VAL A 135 -12.62 1.23 -0.43
N LEU A 136 -13.39 2.10 0.24
CA LEU A 136 -13.47 3.52 -0.12
C LEU A 136 -12.12 4.21 -0.01
N LEU A 137 -11.36 3.97 1.06
CA LEU A 137 -9.99 4.49 1.21
C LEU A 137 -9.09 4.05 0.05
N VAL A 138 -9.16 2.77 -0.32
CA VAL A 138 -8.38 2.23 -1.44
C VAL A 138 -8.79 2.85 -2.77
N ARG A 139 -10.09 3.00 -3.01
CA ARG A 139 -10.60 3.59 -4.25
C ARG A 139 -10.22 5.05 -4.38
N ASP A 140 -10.37 5.83 -3.31
CA ASP A 140 -9.96 7.24 -3.28
C ASP A 140 -8.47 7.39 -3.65
N ARG A 141 -7.60 6.59 -3.03
CA ARG A 141 -6.17 6.58 -3.37
C ARG A 141 -5.93 6.23 -4.84
N LEU A 142 -6.61 5.21 -5.38
CA LEU A 142 -6.46 4.83 -6.78
C LEU A 142 -6.93 5.92 -7.76
N GLU A 143 -8.02 6.61 -7.44
CA GLU A 143 -8.49 7.74 -8.25
C GLU A 143 -7.47 8.89 -8.25
N ARG A 144 -6.83 9.17 -7.11
CA ARG A 144 -5.73 10.15 -7.01
C ARG A 144 -4.50 9.75 -7.82
N GLU A 145 -4.25 8.46 -8.01
CA GLU A 145 -3.11 7.92 -8.76
C GLU A 145 -3.36 7.89 -10.29
N LYS A 146 -4.61 7.84 -10.76
CA LYS A 146 -4.95 7.74 -12.20
C LYS A 146 -4.34 8.82 -13.10
N PRO A 147 -4.36 10.13 -12.76
CA PRO A 147 -3.79 11.16 -13.62
C PRO A 147 -2.29 10.94 -13.85
N ILE A 148 -1.60 10.52 -12.79
CA ILE A 148 -0.16 10.24 -12.81
C ILE A 148 0.10 9.02 -13.71
N GLU A 149 -0.66 7.93 -13.54
CA GLU A 149 -0.53 6.73 -14.38
C GLU A 149 -0.79 7.00 -15.86
N SER A 150 -1.76 7.85 -16.19
CA SER A 150 -2.05 8.21 -17.58
C SER A 150 -0.89 8.93 -18.26
N GLN A 151 -0.11 9.73 -17.52
CA GLN A 151 1.08 10.40 -18.06
C GLN A 151 2.22 9.43 -18.33
N PHE A 152 2.41 8.42 -17.47
CA PHE A 152 3.45 7.42 -17.66
C PHE A 152 3.14 6.43 -18.79
N ASN A 153 1.87 6.04 -18.98
CA ASN A 153 1.50 5.17 -20.10
C ASN A 153 1.76 5.83 -21.47
N VAL A 154 1.59 7.15 -21.59
CA VAL A 154 1.87 7.89 -22.83
C VAL A 154 3.37 7.86 -23.17
N ILE A 155 4.23 7.97 -22.17
CA ILE A 155 5.70 7.96 -22.34
C ILE A 155 6.20 6.57 -22.75
N ASP A 156 5.65 5.50 -22.17
CA ASP A 156 6.04 4.13 -22.53
C ASP A 156 5.59 3.77 -23.96
N GLU A 157 4.44 4.28 -24.42
CA GLU A 157 3.94 4.10 -25.79
C GLU A 157 4.76 4.89 -26.84
N GLU A 158 5.21 6.11 -26.51
CA GLU A 158 6.09 6.89 -27.39
C GLU A 158 7.53 6.34 -27.45
N ALA A 159 8.03 5.70 -26.40
CA ALA A 159 9.36 5.07 -26.39
C ALA A 159 9.42 3.72 -27.11
N THR A 160 8.27 3.15 -27.46
CA THR A 160 8.14 1.88 -28.20
C THR A 160 7.61 2.04 -29.63
N ALA A 161 7.38 3.28 -30.07
CA ALA A 161 7.03 3.64 -31.46
C ALA A 161 8.26 4.13 -32.24
#